data_AF-A0A853IYB7-F1
#
_entry.id   AF-A0A853IYB7-F1
#
_cell.length_a   1.000
_cell.length_b   1.000
_cell.length_c   1.000
_cell.angle_alpha   90.00
_cell.angle_beta   90.00
_cell.angle_gamma   90.00
#
_symmetry.space_group_name_H-M   'P 1'
#
loop_
_entity.id
_entity.type
_entity.pdbx_description
1 polymer ?
#
loop_
_entity_poly.entity_id
_entity_poly.type
_entity_poly.pdbx_seq_one_letter_code
_entity_poly.pdbx_strand_id
1 'polypeptide(L)'
;MLERLRTGESTCGSRLILWRNVLHLIGLKPWTGWGWGELDYAHYITLYEGARFCHILDNAHNLPLHLAVELGVPVALAVCGLVAWLVWRGRPWAEQHPRASWPGACWR
;
A
#
# COMPACT_ATOMS: atom_id res chain seq x y z
N MET A 1 3.23 20.49 -11.88
CA MET A 1 3.18 19.12 -11.32
C MET A 1 1.81 18.82 -10.74
N LEU A 2 1.34 19.60 -9.75
CA LEU A 2 -0.02 19.48 -9.17
C LEU A 2 -1.13 19.52 -10.23
N GLU A 3 -1.03 20.42 -11.22
CA GLU A 3 -2.07 20.46 -12.27
C GLU A 3 -2.02 19.30 -13.27
N ARG A 4 -0.90 18.56 -13.40
CA ARG A 4 -0.91 17.31 -14.18
C ARG A 4 -1.55 16.15 -13.43
N LEU A 5 -1.42 16.15 -12.10
CA LEU A 5 -2.14 15.20 -11.24
C LEU A 5 -3.65 15.49 -11.26
N ARG A 6 -4.04 16.77 -11.37
CA ARG A 6 -5.45 17.21 -11.45
C ARG A 6 -6.09 17.12 -12.83
N THR A 7 -5.42 17.53 -13.89
CA THR A 7 -6.02 17.49 -15.24
C THR A 7 -6.10 16.08 -15.84
N GLY A 8 -5.37 15.11 -15.29
CA GLY A 8 -5.63 13.68 -15.52
C GLY A 8 -6.86 13.14 -14.78
N GLU A 9 -7.52 13.93 -13.92
CA GLU A 9 -8.71 13.56 -13.12
C GLU A 9 -10.01 13.49 -13.92
N SER A 10 -9.99 13.69 -15.25
CA SER A 10 -11.20 13.52 -16.08
C SER A 10 -11.70 12.07 -16.14
N THR A 11 -10.99 11.14 -15.51
CA THR A 11 -11.45 9.77 -15.31
C THR A 11 -11.35 9.45 -13.82
N CYS A 12 -12.44 8.95 -13.26
CA CYS A 12 -12.52 8.34 -11.92
C CYS A 12 -11.53 7.17 -11.69
N GLY A 13 -10.62 6.89 -12.62
CA GLY A 13 -9.50 5.96 -12.52
C GLY A 13 -8.19 6.58 -11.98
N SER A 14 -8.22 7.80 -11.43
CA SER A 14 -7.02 8.39 -10.82
C SER A 14 -6.56 7.64 -9.56
N ARG A 15 -5.24 7.37 -9.47
CA ARG A 15 -4.62 6.76 -8.27
C ARG A 15 -4.81 7.60 -7.01
N LEU A 16 -4.95 8.92 -7.14
CA LEU A 16 -5.23 9.80 -6.00
C LEU A 16 -6.63 9.58 -5.43
N ILE A 17 -7.63 9.37 -6.30
CA ILE A 17 -8.99 9.01 -5.87
C ILE A 17 -8.97 7.66 -5.17
N LEU A 18 -8.27 6.68 -5.78
CA LEU A 18 -8.07 5.35 -5.20
C LEU A 18 -7.48 5.44 -3.79
N TRP A 19 -6.35 6.12 -3.61
CA TRP A 19 -5.71 6.24 -2.31
C TRP A 19 -6.56 7.00 -1.29
N ARG A 20 -7.30 8.04 -1.71
CA ARG A 20 -8.29 8.69 -0.83
C ARG A 20 -9.38 7.74 -0.36
N ASN A 21 -9.92 6.91 -1.26
CA ASN A 21 -10.94 5.93 -0.91
C ASN A 21 -10.38 4.85 0.03
N VAL A 22 -9.16 4.35 -0.22
CA VAL A 22 -8.49 3.38 0.66
C VAL A 22 -8.19 3.98 2.05
N LEU A 23 -7.69 5.22 2.10
CA LEU A 23 -7.46 5.93 3.38
C LEU A 23 -8.75 6.11 4.18
N HIS A 24 -9.86 6.41 3.49
CA HIS A 24 -11.17 6.45 4.13
C HIS A 24 -11.56 5.09 4.72
N LEU A 25 -11.37 3.99 3.98
CA LEU A 25 -11.63 2.63 4.48
C LEU A 25 -10.75 2.26 5.69
N ILE A 26 -9.48 2.63 5.67
CA ILE A 26 -8.57 2.45 6.82
C ILE A 26 -9.11 3.19 8.04
N GLY A 27 -9.62 4.42 7.85
CA GLY A 27 -10.22 5.22 8.92
C GLY A 27 -11.43 4.55 9.58
N LEU A 28 -12.18 3.71 8.86
CA LEU A 28 -13.34 2.98 9.39
C LEU A 28 -12.95 1.77 10.26
N LYS A 29 -11.85 1.08 9.94
CA LYS A 29 -11.35 -0.09 10.70
C LYS A 29 -9.81 -0.04 10.87
N PRO A 30 -9.26 0.92 11.63
CA PRO A 30 -7.81 1.17 11.63
C PRO A 30 -7.00 0.07 12.33
N TRP A 31 -7.61 -0.71 13.23
CA TRP A 31 -6.88 -1.67 14.07
C TRP A 31 -6.74 -3.04 13.43
N THR A 32 -7.86 -3.62 13.00
CA THR A 32 -7.91 -4.98 12.44
C THR A 32 -7.98 -5.00 10.92
N GLY A 33 -8.26 -3.85 10.30
CA GLY A 33 -8.59 -3.78 8.87
C GLY A 33 -9.93 -4.44 8.56
N TRP A 34 -10.14 -4.71 7.28
CA TRP A 34 -11.35 -5.30 6.71
C TRP A 34 -11.29 -6.82 6.54
N GLY A 35 -10.10 -7.41 6.64
CA GLY A 35 -9.83 -8.82 6.31
C GLY A 35 -8.92 -8.95 5.10
N TRP A 36 -8.20 -10.08 5.04
CA TRP A 36 -7.30 -10.38 3.93
C TRP A 36 -8.09 -10.60 2.63
N GLY A 37 -7.76 -9.86 1.58
CA GLY A 37 -8.47 -9.90 0.30
C GLY A 37 -9.84 -9.23 0.28
N GLU A 38 -10.22 -8.50 1.33
CA GLU A 38 -11.57 -7.90 1.47
C GLU A 38 -11.66 -6.44 0.99
N LEU A 39 -10.64 -5.95 0.26
CA LEU A 39 -10.61 -4.57 -0.21
C LEU A 39 -11.74 -4.26 -1.20
N ASP A 40 -12.05 -5.20 -2.09
CA ASP A 40 -13.10 -5.06 -3.10
C ASP A 40 -14.49 -5.00 -2.44
N TYR A 41 -14.73 -5.88 -1.46
CA TYR A 41 -15.92 -5.89 -0.63
C TYR A 41 -16.06 -4.58 0.15
N ALA A 42 -15.01 -4.18 0.89
CA ALA A 42 -15.00 -2.95 1.66
C ALA A 42 -15.30 -1.72 0.79
N HIS A 43 -14.71 -1.67 -0.41
CA HIS A 43 -14.99 -0.61 -1.37
C HIS A 43 -16.41 -0.69 -1.95
N TYR A 44 -16.93 -1.89 -2.17
CA TYR A 44 -18.28 -2.12 -2.67
C TYR A 44 -19.35 -1.59 -1.71
N ILE A 45 -19.29 -1.98 -0.43
CA ILE A 45 -20.31 -1.66 0.57
C ILE A 45 -20.21 -0.25 1.16
N THR A 46 -19.07 0.42 1.00
CA THR A 46 -18.83 1.74 1.59
C THR A 46 -19.31 2.87 0.68
N LEU A 47 -20.08 3.80 1.25
CA LEU A 47 -20.47 5.04 0.58
C LEU A 47 -19.42 6.12 0.85
N TYR A 48 -18.99 6.81 -0.20
CA TYR A 48 -18.04 7.92 -0.11
C TYR A 48 -18.77 9.25 -0.33
N GLU A 49 -18.45 10.25 0.49
CA GLU A 49 -18.99 11.62 0.36
C GLU A 49 -18.44 12.40 -0.85
N GLY A 50 -17.47 11.81 -1.58
CA GLY A 50 -16.82 12.45 -2.72
C GLY A 50 -16.52 11.47 -3.85
N ALA A 51 -15.51 11.81 -4.66
CA ALA A 51 -15.11 10.98 -5.79
C ALA A 51 -14.84 9.53 -5.35
N ARG A 52 -15.48 8.60 -6.06
CA ARG A 52 -15.31 7.17 -5.92
C ARG A 52 -14.51 6.64 -7.11
N PHE A 53 -13.58 5.73 -6.85
CA PHE A 53 -12.87 5.03 -7.90
C PHE A 53 -13.83 4.14 -8.70
N CYS A 54 -13.77 4.22 -10.03
CA CYS A 54 -14.80 3.60 -10.88
C CYS A 54 -14.66 2.10 -11.09
N HIS A 55 -13.47 1.53 -10.88
CA HIS A 55 -13.22 0.12 -11.13
C HIS A 55 -13.29 -0.68 -9.83
N ILE A 56 -13.53 -1.99 -9.95
CA ILE A 56 -13.46 -2.90 -8.81
C ILE A 56 -12.02 -2.92 -8.27
N LEU A 57 -11.89 -2.79 -6.95
CA LEU A 57 -10.62 -2.52 -6.29
C LEU A 57 -10.11 -3.79 -5.61
N ASP A 58 -9.25 -4.55 -6.28
CA ASP A 58 -8.59 -5.72 -5.68
C ASP A 58 -7.29 -5.33 -4.97
N ASN A 59 -6.67 -4.21 -5.36
CA ASN A 59 -5.38 -3.77 -4.86
C ASN A 59 -5.32 -2.25 -4.68
N ALA A 60 -4.55 -1.80 -3.68
CA ALA A 60 -4.34 -0.37 -3.46
C ALA A 60 -3.29 0.27 -4.41
N HIS A 61 -2.59 -0.54 -5.22
CA HIS A 61 -1.35 -0.17 -5.94
C HIS A 61 -0.30 0.55 -5.07
N ASN A 62 -0.36 0.31 -3.75
CA ASN A 62 0.54 0.83 -2.73
C ASN A 62 0.55 -0.18 -1.59
N LEU A 63 1.65 -0.92 -1.44
CA LEU A 63 1.74 -2.06 -0.54
C LEU A 63 1.49 -1.69 0.94
N PRO A 64 2.11 -0.62 1.50
CA PRO A 64 1.76 -0.15 2.84
C PRO A 64 0.27 0.13 3.05
N LEU A 65 -0.38 0.81 2.09
CA LEU A 65 -1.82 1.10 2.19
C LEU A 65 -2.66 -0.16 2.07
N HIS A 66 -2.27 -1.11 1.22
CA HIS A 66 -2.97 -2.38 1.06
C HIS A 66 -2.90 -3.22 2.34
N LEU A 67 -1.72 -3.33 2.97
CA LEU A 67 -1.60 -3.99 4.28
C LEU A 67 -2.44 -3.28 5.35
N ALA A 68 -2.46 -1.95 5.35
CA ALA A 68 -3.20 -1.18 6.34
C ALA A 68 -4.73 -1.33 6.21
N VAL A 69 -5.27 -1.42 4.98
CA VAL A 69 -6.71 -1.56 4.77
C VAL A 69 -7.18 -2.98 5.08
N GLU A 70 -6.39 -4.00 4.75
CA GLU A 70 -6.78 -5.40 4.97
C GLU A 70 -6.53 -5.87 6.41
N LEU A 71 -5.35 -5.58 6.97
CA LEU A 71 -4.90 -6.12 8.25
C LEU A 71 -4.83 -5.07 9.37
N GLY A 72 -5.01 -3.80 9.04
CA GLY A 72 -4.93 -2.69 9.98
C GLY A 72 -3.55 -2.04 10.06
N VAL A 73 -3.55 -0.81 10.59
CA VAL A 73 -2.36 0.04 10.74
C VAL A 73 -1.27 -0.59 11.61
N PRO A 74 -1.55 -1.25 12.75
CA PRO A 74 -0.50 -1.84 13.58
C PRO A 74 0.31 -2.90 12.83
N VAL A 75 -0.38 -3.79 12.11
CA VAL A 75 0.27 -4.86 11.33
C VAL A 75 1.06 -4.26 10.16
N ALA A 76 0.47 -3.32 9.44
CA ALA A 76 1.15 -2.64 8.35
C ALA A 76 2.45 -1.96 8.81
N LEU A 77 2.42 -1.23 9.93
CA LEU A 77 3.61 -0.57 10.49
C LEU A 77 4.66 -1.58 10.95
N ALA A 78 4.26 -2.68 11.58
CA ALA A 78 5.18 -3.73 12.00
C ALA A 78 5.91 -4.37 10.81
N VAL A 79 5.15 -4.74 9.76
CA VAL A 79 5.71 -5.35 8.54
C VAL A 79 6.62 -4.36 7.80
N CYS A 80 6.14 -3.13 7.55
CA CYS A 80 6.93 -2.10 6.88
C CYS A 80 8.19 -1.74 7.67
N GLY A 81 8.08 -1.63 9.00
CA GLY A 81 9.20 -1.37 9.90
C GLY A 81 10.24 -2.49 9.90
N LEU A 82 9.80 -3.75 9.94
CA LEU A 82 10.68 -4.91 9.84
C LEU A 82 11.43 -4.95 8.51
N VAL A 83 10.73 -4.74 7.40
CA VAL A 83 11.35 -4.71 6.06
C VAL A 83 12.37 -3.57 5.98
N ALA A 84 12.02 -2.36 6.41
CA ALA A 84 12.93 -1.22 6.43
C ALA A 84 14.17 -1.49 7.29
N TRP A 85 13.99 -2.11 8.46
CA TRP A 85 15.08 -2.50 9.35
C TRP A 85 16.00 -3.55 8.71
N LEU A 86 15.45 -4.57 8.06
CA LEU A 86 16.23 -5.60 7.35
C LEU A 86 17.02 -5.01 6.19
N VAL A 87 16.39 -4.15 5.38
CA VAL A 87 17.07 -3.43 4.30
C VAL A 87 18.20 -2.57 4.85
N TRP A 88 17.96 -1.89 5.99
CA TRP A 88 18.99 -1.07 6.63
C TRP A 88 20.16 -1.88 7.17
N ARG A 89 19.88 -3.03 7.79
CA ARG A 89 20.89 -3.99 8.24
C ARG A 89 21.69 -4.59 7.08
N GLY A 90 21.02 -4.89 5.97
CA GLY A 90 21.64 -5.46 4.78
C GLY A 90 22.56 -4.51 4.03
N ARG A 91 22.44 -3.18 4.26
CA ARG A 91 23.24 -2.13 3.62
C ARG A 91 23.46 -2.37 2.11
N PRO A 92 22.41 -2.59 1.29
CA PRO A 92 22.56 -2.90 -0.14
C PRO A 92 23.30 -1.80 -0.92
N TRP A 93 23.29 -0.56 -0.41
CA TRP A 93 24.09 0.55 -0.96
C TRP A 93 25.60 0.43 -0.75
N ALA A 94 26.06 -0.50 0.10
CA ALA A 94 27.47 -0.78 0.34
C ALA A 94 27.95 -2.04 -0.39
N GLU A 95 27.14 -2.60 -1.30
CA GLU A 95 27.48 -3.77 -2.10
C GLU A 95 28.64 -3.45 -3.06
N GLN A 96 29.80 -4.06 -2.84
CA GLN A 96 31.01 -3.80 -3.63
C GLN A 96 31.15 -4.73 -4.85
N HIS A 97 30.31 -5.77 -4.95
CA HIS A 97 30.37 -6.75 -6.03
C HIS A 97 29.00 -6.91 -6.72
N PRO A 98 28.81 -6.37 -7.94
CA PRO A 98 27.54 -6.43 -8.68
C PRO A 98 27.08 -7.83 -9.12
N ARG A 99 27.82 -8.90 -8.77
CA ARG A 99 27.56 -10.26 -9.24
C ARG A 99 27.52 -11.25 -8.07
N ALA A 100 26.44 -11.22 -7.31
CA ALA A 100 25.92 -12.38 -6.59
C ALA A 100 24.44 -12.13 -6.26
N SER A 101 23.56 -12.63 -7.12
CA SER A 101 22.14 -12.78 -6.78
C SER A 101 22.00 -13.71 -5.58
N TRP A 102 21.36 -13.22 -4.51
CA TRP A 102 20.84 -13.92 -3.32
C TRP A 102 20.40 -15.39 -3.55
N PRO A 103 20.44 -16.35 -2.58
CA PRO A 103 21.03 -16.43 -1.23
C PRO A 103 22.07 -17.56 -1.06
N GLY A 104 23.03 -17.41 -0.13
CA GLY A 104 23.83 -18.56 0.34
C GLY A 104 25.10 -18.23 1.14
N ALA A 105 25.58 -17.00 1.13
CA ALA A 105 26.85 -16.69 1.77
C ALA A 105 26.68 -16.44 3.28
N CYS A 106 26.86 -17.53 4.04
CA CYS A 106 27.31 -17.62 5.43
C CYS A 106 27.01 -16.42 6.34
N TRP A 107 25.98 -16.59 7.17
CA TRP A 107 26.00 -16.01 8.51
C TRP A 107 26.95 -16.84 9.39
N ARG A 108 28.24 -16.50 9.38
CA ARG A 108 29.20 -16.48 10.50
C ARG A 108 30.62 -16.28 10.00
#